data_AF-A0A3N4NQP2-F1
#
_entry.id   AF-A0A3N4NQP2-F1
#
_cell.length_a   1.000
_cell.length_b   1.000
_cell.length_c   1.000
_cell.angle_alpha   90.00
_cell.angle_beta   90.00
_cell.angle_gamma   90.00
#
_symmetry.space_group_name_H-M   'P 1'
#
loop_
_entity.id
_entity.type
_entity.pdbx_description
1 polymer ?
#
loop_
_entity_poly.entity_id
_entity_poly.type
_entity_poly.pdbx_seq_one_letter_code
_entity_poly.pdbx_strand_id
1 'polypeptide(L)'
;MKRIAIEMDEVIIDLNHKLTTTPASQPNQPAGTQPQQTRATLFAEIEELIGEESFYAGLPAQPDAQRVIERLAQEYEIFITTTAVEFPRSLTAKLEWLKANFPCISPMNIICCGSKGILNADYLIDTDVQHFSQFAGESILFTTAQNQQETGYSRVDNWRDIERRFL
;
A
#
# COMPACT_ATOMS: atom_id res chain seq x y z
N MET A 1 2.02 17.49 17.89
CA MET A 1 2.33 16.08 17.61
C MET A 1 2.90 16.02 16.20
N LYS A 2 3.91 15.19 15.93
CA LYS A 2 4.38 14.99 14.56
C LYS A 2 3.38 14.14 13.77
N ARG A 3 3.39 14.26 12.44
CA ARG A 3 2.46 13.60 11.53
C ARG A 3 3.14 12.55 10.68
N ILE A 4 2.52 11.37 10.55
CA ILE A 4 2.99 10.30 9.66
C ILE A 4 1.90 10.02 8.63
N ALA A 5 2.22 10.20 7.36
CA ALA A 5 1.43 9.73 6.23
C ALA A 5 1.90 8.34 5.82
N ILE A 6 0.97 7.39 5.66
CA ILE A 6 1.28 5.98 5.38
C ILE A 6 0.48 5.55 4.15
N GLU A 7 1.14 5.07 3.10
CA GLU A 7 0.45 4.42 1.97
C GLU A 7 -0.29 3.17 2.46
N MET A 8 -1.39 2.85 1.81
CA MET A 8 -2.23 1.70 2.13
C MET A 8 -1.80 0.44 1.37
N ASP A 9 -1.65 0.53 0.05
CA ASP A 9 -1.31 -0.62 -0.80
C ASP A 9 0.14 -1.04 -0.58
N GLU A 10 0.38 -2.34 -0.39
CA GLU A 10 1.70 -2.96 -0.17
C GLU A 10 2.45 -2.54 1.10
N VAL A 11 2.02 -1.47 1.79
CA VAL A 11 2.53 -1.05 3.10
C VAL A 11 1.61 -1.53 4.24
N ILE A 12 0.29 -1.37 4.08
CA ILE A 12 -0.70 -1.80 5.08
C ILE A 12 -1.41 -3.07 4.63
N ILE A 13 -1.84 -3.14 3.37
CA ILE A 13 -2.43 -4.34 2.78
C ILE A 13 -1.33 -5.17 2.13
N ASP A 14 -1.39 -6.49 2.30
CA ASP A 14 -0.60 -7.43 1.50
C ASP A 14 -1.36 -7.81 0.21
N LEU A 15 -1.15 -7.05 -0.88
CA LEU A 15 -1.78 -7.37 -2.17
C LEU A 15 -1.16 -8.63 -2.80
N ASN A 16 0.07 -8.99 -2.41
CA ASN A 16 0.76 -10.20 -2.87
C ASN A 16 0.31 -11.49 -2.16
N HIS A 17 -0.56 -11.40 -1.17
CA HIS A 17 -0.98 -12.54 -0.36
C HIS A 17 -1.45 -13.74 -1.19
N LYS A 18 -2.25 -13.50 -2.24
CA LYS A 18 -2.79 -14.56 -3.10
C LYS A 18 -1.75 -15.18 -4.04
N LEU A 19 -0.69 -14.43 -4.38
CA LEU A 19 0.39 -14.89 -5.24
C LEU A 19 1.34 -15.85 -4.50
N THR A 20 1.49 -15.68 -3.19
CA THR A 20 2.40 -16.49 -2.36
C THR A 20 1.70 -17.70 -1.72
N THR A 21 0.39 -17.60 -1.46
CA THR A 21 -0.42 -18.69 -0.86
C THR A 21 -0.95 -19.70 -1.85
N THR A 22 -0.89 -19.41 -3.15
CA THR A 22 -1.14 -20.42 -4.18
C THR A 22 0.12 -21.27 -4.31
N PRO A 23 0.15 -22.53 -3.83
CA PRO A 23 1.28 -23.40 -4.09
C PRO A 23 1.34 -23.56 -5.60
N ALA A 24 2.45 -23.10 -6.20
CA ALA A 24 2.71 -23.11 -7.64
C ALA A 24 1.89 -24.20 -8.35
N SER A 25 0.86 -23.77 -9.09
CA SER A 25 0.19 -24.62 -10.06
C SER A 25 1.27 -25.08 -11.04
N GLN A 26 1.79 -26.27 -10.77
CA GLN A 26 2.54 -27.20 -11.63
C GLN A 26 3.48 -26.60 -12.70
N PRO A 27 4.79 -26.93 -12.69
CA PRO A 27 5.76 -26.55 -13.75
C PRO A 27 5.49 -27.12 -15.15
N ASN A 28 4.29 -27.59 -15.47
CA ASN A 28 3.95 -28.21 -16.74
C ASN A 28 2.76 -27.52 -17.39
N GLN A 29 2.91 -26.25 -17.78
CA GLN A 29 2.22 -25.77 -18.98
C GLN A 29 3.26 -25.68 -20.10
N PRO A 30 3.06 -26.40 -21.23
CA PRO A 30 3.88 -26.15 -22.41
C PRO A 30 3.70 -24.68 -22.79
N ALA A 31 4.78 -24.03 -23.22
CA ALA A 31 4.77 -22.69 -23.80
C ALA A 31 3.96 -22.69 -25.11
N GLY A 32 2.64 -22.83 -24.99
CA GLY A 32 1.69 -22.44 -26.02
C GLY A 32 1.62 -20.93 -25.99
N THR A 33 1.74 -20.32 -27.17
CA THR A 33 1.69 -18.89 -27.43
C THR A 33 0.47 -18.26 -26.75
N GLN A 34 0.61 -17.81 -25.50
CA GLN A 34 -0.39 -16.91 -24.92
C GLN A 34 -0.39 -15.67 -25.82
N PRO A 35 -1.56 -15.27 -26.36
CA PRO A 35 -1.62 -14.05 -27.15
C PRO A 35 -1.03 -12.92 -26.31
N GLN A 36 -0.09 -12.17 -26.88
CA GLN A 36 0.47 -10.99 -26.22
C GLN A 36 -0.69 -10.06 -25.87
N GLN A 37 -1.11 -10.07 -24.61
CA GLN A 37 -2.18 -9.20 -24.15
C GLN A 37 -1.71 -7.76 -24.30
N THR A 38 -2.57 -6.91 -24.87
CA THR A 38 -2.24 -5.50 -24.98
C THR A 38 -2.29 -4.84 -23.61
N ARG A 39 -1.56 -3.74 -23.41
CA ARG A 39 -1.62 -2.95 -22.18
C ARG A 39 -3.05 -2.52 -21.82
N ALA A 40 -3.89 -2.24 -22.83
CA ALA A 40 -5.28 -1.85 -22.61
C ALA A 40 -6.12 -3.02 -22.09
N THR A 41 -5.88 -4.23 -22.60
CA THR A 41 -6.56 -5.45 -22.14
C THR A 41 -6.18 -5.77 -20.69
N LEU A 42 -4.88 -5.73 -20.35
CA LEU A 42 -4.42 -5.89 -18.96
C LEU A 42 -5.05 -4.85 -18.03
N PHE A 43 -5.09 -3.59 -18.47
CA PHE A 43 -5.64 -2.51 -17.64
C PHE A 43 -7.12 -2.74 -17.33
N ALA A 44 -7.92 -3.14 -18.31
CA ALA A 44 -9.33 -3.45 -18.13
C ALA A 44 -9.55 -4.65 -17.19
N GLU A 45 -8.75 -5.71 -17.33
CA GLU A 45 -8.80 -6.88 -16.44
C GLU A 45 -8.44 -6.51 -14.99
N ILE A 46 -7.42 -5.66 -14.80
CA ILE A 46 -7.03 -5.16 -13.48
C ILE A 46 -8.12 -4.26 -12.90
N GLU A 47 -8.69 -3.35 -13.69
CA GLU A 47 -9.77 -2.47 -13.24
C GLU A 47 -11.02 -3.26 -12.82
N GLU A 48 -11.37 -4.29 -13.59
CA GLU A 48 -12.47 -5.19 -13.26
C GLU A 48 -12.21 -5.90 -11.93
N LEU A 49 -11.04 -6.52 -11.78
CA LEU A 49 -10.65 -7.26 -10.58
C LEU A 49 -10.57 -6.37 -9.34
N ILE A 50 -9.82 -5.27 -9.39
CA ILE A 50 -9.62 -4.37 -8.25
C ILE A 50 -10.91 -3.60 -7.91
N GLY A 51 -11.79 -3.41 -8.90
CA GLY A 51 -13.10 -2.81 -8.72
C GLY A 51 -14.17 -3.73 -8.13
N GLU A 52 -13.87 -5.02 -7.92
CA GLU A 52 -14.75 -5.91 -7.16
C GLU A 52 -14.61 -5.64 -5.65
N GLU A 53 -15.73 -5.48 -4.97
CA GLU A 53 -15.78 -5.25 -3.52
C GLU A 53 -15.09 -6.38 -2.73
N SER A 54 -15.13 -7.60 -3.27
CA SER A 54 -14.52 -8.80 -2.72
C SER A 54 -12.99 -8.81 -2.78
N PHE A 55 -12.39 -8.00 -3.66
CA PHE A 55 -10.95 -8.04 -3.91
C PHE A 55 -10.17 -7.70 -2.65
N TYR A 56 -10.43 -6.53 -2.07
CA TYR A 56 -9.76 -6.07 -0.85
C TYR A 56 -10.23 -6.84 0.38
N ALA A 57 -11.52 -7.15 0.49
CA ALA A 57 -12.10 -7.80 1.67
C ALA A 57 -11.39 -9.12 2.07
N GLY A 58 -10.84 -9.86 1.09
CA GLY A 58 -10.11 -11.11 1.32
C GLY A 58 -8.60 -10.96 1.57
N LEU A 59 -8.06 -9.74 1.62
CA LEU A 59 -6.62 -9.50 1.79
C LEU A 59 -6.27 -9.26 3.26
N PRO A 60 -5.18 -9.85 3.77
CA PRO A 60 -4.71 -9.58 5.12
C PRO A 60 -3.94 -8.25 5.19
N ALA A 61 -3.81 -7.72 6.40
CA ALA A 61 -2.86 -6.66 6.67
C ALA A 61 -1.43 -7.22 6.66
N GLN A 62 -0.46 -6.36 6.35
CA GLN A 62 0.96 -6.65 6.51
C GLN A 62 1.25 -7.06 7.97
N PRO A 63 2.18 -8.01 8.20
CA PRO A 63 2.51 -8.46 9.55
C PRO A 63 2.89 -7.29 10.46
N ASP A 64 2.45 -7.34 11.72
CA ASP A 64 2.67 -6.30 12.75
C ASP A 64 2.00 -4.93 12.49
N ALA A 65 1.40 -4.67 11.31
CA ALA A 65 0.87 -3.35 10.94
C ALA A 65 -0.15 -2.78 11.93
N GLN A 66 -1.18 -3.56 12.27
CA GLN A 66 -2.25 -3.12 13.18
C GLN A 66 -1.69 -2.71 14.54
N ARG A 67 -0.90 -3.59 15.16
CA ARG A 67 -0.27 -3.38 16.47
C ARG A 67 0.65 -2.16 16.46
N VAL A 68 1.46 -1.98 15.42
CA VAL A 68 2.42 -0.87 15.34
C VAL A 68 1.71 0.46 15.08
N ILE A 69 0.72 0.51 14.17
CA ILE A 69 -0.08 1.70 13.93
C ILE A 69 -0.82 2.15 15.19
N GLU A 70 -1.41 1.22 15.94
CA GLU A 70 -2.08 1.51 17.22
C GLU A 70 -1.14 2.14 18.25
N ARG A 71 0.11 1.66 18.32
CA ARG A 71 1.13 2.25 19.21
C ARG A 71 1.59 3.61 18.71
N LEU A 72 1.85 3.75 17.41
CA LEU A 72 2.25 5.02 16.81
C LEU A 72 1.19 6.11 17.00
N ALA A 73 -0.10 5.76 16.93
CA ALA A 73 -1.20 6.69 17.14
C ALA A 73 -1.24 7.32 18.55
N GLN A 74 -0.46 6.80 19.51
CA GLN A 74 -0.30 7.38 20.85
C GLN A 74 0.69 8.56 20.86
N GLU A 75 1.64 8.57 19.92
CA GLU A 75 2.76 9.54 19.87
C GLU A 75 2.73 10.44 18.62
N TYR A 76 2.01 10.02 17.58
CA TYR A 76 1.95 10.63 16.25
C TYR A 76 0.53 10.76 15.73
N GLU A 77 0.28 11.81 14.96
CA GLU A 77 -0.97 11.95 14.21
C GLU A 77 -0.83 11.14 12.91
N ILE A 78 -1.56 10.02 12.83
CA ILE A 78 -1.47 9.08 11.71
C ILE A 78 -2.49 9.42 10.64
N PHE A 79 -2.02 9.51 9.40
CA PHE A 79 -2.84 9.65 8.20
C PHE A 79 -2.62 8.46 7.27
N ILE A 80 -3.71 7.86 6.81
CA ILE A 80 -3.66 6.82 5.80
C ILE A 80 -3.90 7.47 4.45
N THR A 81 -2.98 7.22 3.53
CA THR A 81 -2.99 7.77 2.17
C THR A 81 -3.20 6.62 1.19
N THR A 82 -3.98 6.87 0.14
CA THR A 82 -4.13 5.89 -0.93
C THR A 82 -4.45 6.59 -2.25
N THR A 83 -4.09 5.93 -3.35
CA THR A 83 -4.46 6.37 -4.69
C THR A 83 -5.64 5.55 -5.21
N ALA A 84 -6.60 6.21 -5.85
CA ALA A 84 -7.70 5.56 -6.56
C ALA A 84 -8.06 6.27 -7.88
N VAL A 85 -7.24 7.22 -8.34
CA VAL A 85 -7.56 8.05 -9.53
C VAL A 85 -7.60 7.18 -10.79
N GLU A 86 -6.68 6.22 -10.90
CA GLU A 86 -6.58 5.26 -12.01
C GLU A 86 -7.65 4.17 -11.92
N PHE A 87 -8.10 3.82 -10.72
CA PHE A 87 -9.09 2.77 -10.48
C PHE A 87 -10.17 3.24 -9.50
N PRO A 88 -11.08 4.16 -9.90
CA PRO A 88 -12.03 4.81 -8.97
C PRO A 88 -12.94 3.83 -8.23
N ARG A 89 -13.27 2.71 -8.88
CA ARG A 89 -14.09 1.64 -8.30
C ARG A 89 -13.44 0.97 -7.08
N SER A 90 -12.12 1.05 -6.96
CA SER A 90 -11.37 0.48 -5.84
C SER A 90 -11.56 1.24 -4.53
N LEU A 91 -11.93 2.53 -4.59
CA LEU A 91 -11.92 3.41 -3.42
C LEU A 91 -12.86 2.92 -2.32
N THR A 92 -14.10 2.57 -2.67
CA THR A 92 -15.08 2.08 -1.69
C THR A 92 -14.58 0.82 -0.97
N ALA A 93 -14.01 -0.12 -1.73
CA ALA A 93 -13.51 -1.38 -1.17
C ALA A 93 -12.30 -1.15 -0.23
N LYS A 94 -11.38 -0.25 -0.60
CA LYS A 94 -10.27 0.18 0.27
C LYS A 94 -10.78 0.81 1.57
N LEU A 95 -11.75 1.73 1.49
CA LEU A 95 -12.29 2.41 2.67
C LEU A 95 -13.00 1.46 3.64
N GLU A 96 -13.82 0.54 3.12
CA GLU A 96 -14.48 -0.46 3.97
C GLU A 96 -13.47 -1.45 4.57
N TRP A 97 -12.44 -1.86 3.81
CA TRP A 97 -11.36 -2.69 4.34
C TRP A 97 -10.62 -1.98 5.49
N LEU A 98 -10.26 -0.71 5.30
CA LEU A 98 -9.55 0.07 6.31
C LEU A 98 -10.39 0.23 7.57
N LYS A 99 -11.68 0.53 7.43
CA LYS A 99 -12.62 0.64 8.54
C LYS A 99 -12.78 -0.66 9.32
N ALA A 100 -12.80 -1.80 8.64
CA ALA A 100 -12.92 -3.11 9.28
C ALA A 100 -11.63 -3.53 10.02
N ASN A 101 -10.45 -3.19 9.49
CA ASN A 101 -9.17 -3.67 10.00
C ASN A 101 -8.44 -2.65 10.91
N PHE A 102 -8.72 -1.37 10.79
CA PHE A 102 -8.06 -0.28 11.53
C PHE A 102 -9.08 0.68 12.15
N PRO A 103 -9.94 0.20 13.08
CA PRO A 103 -10.99 1.01 13.69
C PRO A 103 -10.47 2.18 14.53
N CYS A 104 -9.18 2.18 14.87
CA CYS A 104 -8.49 3.29 15.55
C CYS A 104 -8.25 4.50 14.65
N ILE A 105 -8.30 4.35 13.31
CA ILE A 105 -8.09 5.43 12.35
C ILE A 105 -9.40 6.17 12.10
N SER A 106 -9.41 7.47 12.39
CA SER A 106 -10.54 8.35 12.07
C SER A 106 -10.73 8.47 10.55
N PRO A 107 -11.97 8.47 10.03
CA PRO A 107 -12.23 8.80 8.63
C PRO A 107 -11.67 10.17 8.20
N MET A 108 -11.52 11.11 9.14
CA MET A 108 -10.91 12.42 8.89
C MET A 108 -9.41 12.35 8.60
N ASN A 109 -8.77 11.21 8.88
CA ASN A 109 -7.35 10.98 8.70
C ASN A 109 -7.06 10.12 7.45
N ILE A 110 -8.06 9.94 6.58
CA ILE A 110 -7.91 9.21 5.32
C ILE A 110 -7.80 10.23 4.19
N ILE A 111 -6.75 10.12 3.37
CA ILE A 111 -6.47 11.03 2.27
C ILE A 111 -6.38 10.23 0.97
N CYS A 112 -7.29 10.52 0.03
CA CYS A 112 -7.24 9.98 -1.32
C CYS A 112 -6.62 11.01 -2.27
N CYS A 113 -5.42 10.75 -2.78
CA CYS A 113 -4.75 11.65 -3.72
C CYS A 113 -3.82 10.88 -4.68
N GLY A 114 -3.68 11.38 -5.91
CA GLY A 114 -2.79 10.75 -6.90
C GLY A 114 -1.31 11.11 -6.74
N SER A 115 -1.00 12.27 -6.14
CA SER A 115 0.37 12.64 -5.79
C SER A 115 0.45 13.07 -4.34
N LYS A 116 1.40 12.48 -3.61
CA LYS A 116 1.59 12.72 -2.17
C LYS A 116 2.63 13.79 -1.86
N GLY A 117 3.23 14.41 -2.88
CA GLY A 117 4.17 15.52 -2.68
C GLY A 117 3.56 16.74 -1.99
N ILE A 118 2.24 16.95 -2.14
CA ILE A 118 1.52 18.07 -1.51
C ILE A 118 1.19 17.85 -0.03
N LEU A 119 1.42 16.65 0.51
CA LEU A 119 1.02 16.33 1.88
C LEU A 119 1.84 17.14 2.89
N ASN A 120 1.15 17.69 3.88
CA ASN A 120 1.77 18.40 4.99
C ASN A 120 1.91 17.49 6.22
N ALA A 121 2.90 16.60 6.14
CA ALA A 121 3.27 15.66 7.21
C ALA A 121 4.78 15.70 7.45
N ASP A 122 5.21 15.24 8.64
CA ASP A 122 6.64 15.16 8.98
C ASP A 122 7.32 13.95 8.31
N TYR A 123 6.57 12.86 8.14
CA TYR A 123 7.04 11.60 7.54
C TYR A 123 6.06 11.06 6.50
N LEU A 124 6.59 10.48 5.43
CA LEU A 124 5.83 9.71 4.44
C LEU A 124 6.42 8.30 4.33
N ILE A 125 5.63 7.28 4.59
CA ILE A 125 5.99 5.87 4.40
C ILE A 125 5.26 5.37 3.16
N ASP A 126 6.01 5.05 2.11
CA ASP A 126 5.45 4.68 0.80
C ASP A 126 6.36 3.67 0.07
N THR A 127 5.82 3.02 -0.96
CA THR A 127 6.56 2.14 -1.84
C THR A 127 7.01 2.82 -3.13
N ASP A 128 6.33 3.91 -3.54
CA ASP A 128 6.61 4.63 -4.79
C ASP A 128 7.43 5.91 -4.55
N VAL A 129 8.67 5.89 -5.05
CA VAL A 129 9.62 7.00 -4.96
C VAL A 129 9.20 8.25 -5.74
N GLN A 130 8.25 8.15 -6.68
CA GLN A 130 7.74 9.32 -7.41
C GLN A 130 7.11 10.34 -6.47
N HIS A 131 6.51 9.88 -5.38
CA HIS A 131 5.92 10.72 -4.35
C HIS A 131 6.94 11.48 -3.50
N PHE A 132 8.19 11.00 -3.43
CA PHE A 132 9.22 11.54 -2.53
C PHE A 132 9.84 12.83 -3.02
N SER A 133 9.99 12.98 -4.34
CA SER A 133 10.71 14.10 -4.94
C SER A 133 10.17 15.49 -4.56
N GLN A 134 8.87 15.58 -4.26
CA GLN A 134 8.17 16.83 -3.91
C GLN A 134 7.71 16.87 -2.46
N PHE A 135 7.85 15.77 -1.71
CA PHE A 135 7.42 15.72 -0.32
C PHE A 135 8.41 16.50 0.56
N ALA A 136 7.90 17.45 1.34
CA ALA A 136 8.73 18.35 2.14
C ALA A 136 9.28 17.70 3.43
N GLY A 137 8.58 16.68 3.94
CA GLY A 137 9.00 15.92 5.12
C GLY A 137 10.02 14.83 4.78
N GLU A 138 10.28 13.96 5.74
CA GLU A 138 11.18 12.82 5.54
C GLU A 138 10.45 11.66 4.84
N SER A 139 10.93 11.29 3.65
CA SER A 139 10.42 10.14 2.91
C SER A 139 11.12 8.85 3.35
N ILE A 140 10.34 7.81 3.60
CA ILE A 140 10.79 6.49 4.02
C ILE A 140 10.22 5.45 3.06
N LEU A 141 11.12 4.79 2.34
CA LEU A 141 10.80 3.73 1.41
C LEU A 141 10.48 2.44 2.16
N PHE A 142 9.25 1.95 2.03
CA PHE A 142 8.86 0.63 2.47
C PHE A 142 9.27 -0.40 1.41
N THR A 143 9.98 -1.44 1.82
CA THR A 143 10.54 -2.43 0.89
C THR A 143 9.47 -3.30 0.24
N THR A 144 9.52 -3.37 -1.09
CA THR A 144 8.73 -4.32 -1.90
C THR A 144 9.66 -5.04 -2.89
N ALA A 145 9.15 -6.04 -3.61
CA ALA A 145 9.93 -6.72 -4.65
C ALA A 145 10.29 -5.79 -5.82
N GLN A 146 9.45 -4.79 -6.07
CA GLN A 146 9.50 -3.88 -7.20
C GLN A 146 10.53 -2.77 -6.99
N ASN A 147 10.82 -2.39 -5.74
CA ASN A 147 11.70 -1.28 -5.41
C ASN A 147 13.08 -1.71 -4.86
N GLN A 148 13.49 -2.97 -5.01
CA GLN A 148 14.76 -3.51 -4.48
C GLN A 148 16.01 -2.77 -4.99
N GLN A 149 15.95 -2.20 -6.19
CA GLN A 149 17.06 -1.48 -6.80
C GLN A 149 17.15 -0.01 -6.35
N GLU A 150 16.15 0.49 -5.63
CA GLU A 150 16.13 1.88 -5.14
C GLU A 150 17.01 2.04 -3.90
N THR A 151 18.12 2.76 -4.03
CA THR A 151 19.09 2.96 -2.93
C THR A 151 19.18 4.40 -2.44
N GLY A 152 18.39 5.32 -3.03
CA GLY A 152 18.48 6.76 -2.79
C GLY A 152 17.74 7.28 -1.54
N TYR A 153 17.00 6.43 -0.84
CA TYR A 153 16.08 6.85 0.23
C TYR A 153 16.29 6.05 1.50
N SER A 154 15.92 6.65 2.64
CA SER A 154 15.83 5.92 3.89
C SER A 154 14.80 4.80 3.76
N ARG A 155 15.10 3.61 4.27
CA ARG A 155 14.33 2.39 4.00
C ARG A 155 13.94 1.66 5.29
N VAL A 156 12.80 1.00 5.25
CA VAL A 156 12.33 0.02 6.25
C VAL A 156 11.84 -1.23 5.53
N ASP A 157 12.16 -2.41 6.07
CA ASP A 157 11.83 -3.67 5.38
C ASP A 157 10.49 -4.27 5.82
N ASN A 158 9.98 -3.83 6.97
CA ASN A 158 8.74 -4.33 7.57
C ASN A 158 8.28 -3.40 8.73
N TRP A 159 7.12 -3.70 9.30
CA TRP A 159 6.55 -2.93 10.41
C TRP A 159 7.35 -2.95 11.71
N ARG A 160 8.20 -3.96 11.95
CA ARG A 160 9.09 -3.97 13.13
C ARG A 160 10.22 -2.95 12.97
N ASP A 161 10.64 -2.66 11.76
CA ASP A 161 11.65 -1.64 11.49
C ASP A 161 11.05 -0.25 11.69
N ILE A 162 9.80 -0.04 11.26
CA ILE A 162 9.02 1.17 11.56
C ILE A 162 8.92 1.36 13.07
N GLU A 163 8.50 0.32 13.79
CA GLU A 163 8.42 0.35 15.25
C GLU A 163 9.75 0.74 15.90
N ARG A 164 10.87 0.09 15.56
CA ARG A 164 12.19 0.43 16.11
C ARG A 164 12.67 1.85 15.77
N ARG A 165 12.19 2.42 14.67
CA ARG A 165 12.58 3.77 14.22
C ARG A 165 11.83 4.86 14.98
N PHE A 166 10.57 4.61 15.34
CA PHE A 166 9.64 5.63 15.80
C PHE A 166 9.19 5.47 17.26
N LEU A 167 9.37 4.31 17.88
CA LEU A 167 8.95 3.98 19.26
C LEU A 167 10.12 3.45 20.09
#